data_AF-A0A2T4BUC4-F1
#
_entry.id   AF-A0A2T4BUC4-F1
#
_cell.length_a   1.000
_cell.length_b   1.000
_cell.length_c   1.000
_cell.angle_alpha   90.00
_cell.angle_beta   90.00
_cell.angle_gamma   90.00
#
_symmetry.space_group_name_H-M   'P 1'
#
loop_
_entity.id
_entity.type
_entity.pdbx_description
1 polymer ?
#
loop_
_entity_poly.entity_id
_entity_poly.type
_entity_poly.pdbx_seq_one_letter_code
_entity_poly.pdbx_strand_id
1 'polypeptide(L)'
;MNPASRPWHGQLLGLLRTGLRFAHSGQPRGTSQAAQSAAGHGEDIWVFAHRRSEQVIYSFSRQLDGFHDLKQLPFNGKKTKPAKLRKDYWSPLAHIRFQPGQGSIGRSVFQKLRELKHLHEVAWGDEMRHKRPEEYTSEDKKKIAAEKEKGFDYQPIRSKKERGLALNAQKKNAIADIAYVLAGGGRGNKLVTAETEAGGKELVGVTVNWANDQDRKYAASWSKNVTHSLLDVPAYTSGELQKEVEATKEASKEAA
;
A
#
# COMPACT_ATOMS: atom_id res chain seq x y z
N MET A 1 69.73 36.66 -40.42
CA MET A 1 70.17 35.44 -39.72
C MET A 1 69.30 35.30 -38.47
N ASN A 2 68.47 34.26 -38.38
CA ASN A 2 67.72 33.90 -37.17
C ASN A 2 68.66 33.37 -36.09
N PRO A 3 68.33 33.53 -34.79
CA PRO A 3 67.74 32.39 -34.09
C PRO A 3 66.63 32.73 -33.07
N ALA A 4 65.51 32.01 -33.25
CA ALA A 4 64.81 31.21 -32.24
C ALA A 4 64.42 31.83 -30.88
N SER A 5 63.21 32.38 -30.84
CA SER A 5 62.33 32.37 -29.68
C SER A 5 61.86 30.93 -29.37
N ARG A 6 62.23 30.38 -28.20
CA ARG A 6 61.73 29.07 -27.74
C ARG A 6 60.28 29.17 -27.28
N PRO A 7 59.37 28.28 -27.74
CA PRO A 7 58.00 28.26 -27.30
C PRO A 7 57.84 27.51 -25.96
N TRP A 8 56.97 28.13 -25.15
CA TRP A 8 56.43 27.70 -23.87
C TRP A 8 55.86 26.27 -23.99
N HIS A 9 56.54 25.28 -23.41
CA HIS A 9 56.00 23.94 -23.22
C HIS A 9 55.01 24.01 -22.05
N GLY A 10 53.72 23.78 -22.30
CA GLY A 10 52.76 23.68 -21.21
C GLY A 10 51.29 23.91 -21.56
N GLN A 11 50.84 23.51 -22.74
CA GLN A 11 49.42 23.24 -22.95
C GLN A 11 49.27 21.83 -23.49
N LEU A 12 48.15 21.21 -23.12
CA LEU A 12 47.67 19.88 -23.49
C LEU A 12 48.11 18.76 -22.55
N LEU A 13 47.40 18.64 -21.41
CA LEU A 13 46.91 17.36 -20.84
C LEU A 13 46.06 17.63 -19.56
N GLY A 14 45.12 18.58 -19.64
CA GLY A 14 44.31 19.01 -18.49
C GLY A 14 42.79 18.96 -18.69
N LEU A 15 42.30 18.39 -19.79
CA LEU A 15 40.86 18.43 -20.15
C LEU A 15 40.33 17.06 -20.62
N LEU A 16 40.70 15.97 -19.93
CA LEU A 16 40.10 14.64 -20.13
C LEU A 16 39.72 13.97 -18.80
N ARG A 17 39.14 14.71 -17.84
CA ARG A 17 38.52 14.12 -16.64
C ARG A 17 37.23 14.82 -16.21
N THR A 18 36.45 15.29 -17.17
CA THR A 18 35.07 15.74 -16.96
C THR A 18 34.17 14.94 -17.88
N GLY A 19 33.50 13.91 -17.33
CA GLY A 19 32.43 13.25 -18.07
C GLY A 19 32.29 11.73 -17.94
N LEU A 20 32.58 11.09 -16.80
CA LEU A 20 31.85 9.87 -16.45
C LEU A 20 30.66 10.29 -15.59
N ARG A 21 29.57 10.72 -16.24
CA ARG A 21 28.25 10.53 -15.63
C ARG A 21 28.10 9.02 -15.51
N PHE A 22 27.95 8.52 -14.30
CA PHE A 22 27.36 7.21 -14.08
C PHE A 22 25.94 7.26 -14.65
N ALA A 23 25.82 7.00 -15.95
CA ALA A 23 24.56 6.60 -16.53
C ALA A 23 24.25 5.25 -15.88
N HIS A 24 23.43 5.27 -14.83
CA HIS A 24 22.66 4.10 -14.44
C HIS A 24 21.59 3.87 -15.51
N SER A 25 22.02 3.64 -16.76
CA SER A 25 21.21 2.94 -17.74
C SER A 25 21.24 1.49 -17.31
N GLY A 26 20.34 1.14 -16.38
CA GLY A 26 19.99 -0.26 -16.20
C GLY A 26 19.65 -0.78 -17.58
N GLN A 27 20.38 -1.81 -18.04
CA GLN A 27 20.00 -2.49 -19.27
C GLN A 27 18.50 -2.82 -19.15
N PRO A 28 17.69 -2.57 -20.20
CA PRO A 28 16.36 -3.14 -20.22
C PRO A 28 16.58 -4.64 -20.09
N ARG A 29 16.17 -5.21 -18.95
CA ARG A 29 16.09 -6.66 -18.83
C ARG A 29 15.21 -7.08 -20.00
N GLY A 30 15.82 -7.77 -20.97
CA GLY A 30 15.10 -8.33 -22.11
C GLY A 30 13.87 -9.05 -21.60
N THR A 31 12.79 -9.02 -22.37
CA THR A 31 11.48 -9.61 -22.06
C THR A 31 11.67 -10.92 -21.30
N SER A 32 11.63 -10.85 -19.97
CA SER A 32 11.77 -12.03 -19.14
C SER A 32 10.61 -12.90 -19.56
N GLN A 33 10.87 -14.09 -20.11
CA GLN A 33 9.83 -15.11 -20.25
C GLN A 33 9.05 -15.07 -18.95
N ALA A 34 7.79 -14.67 -19.03
CA ALA A 34 6.96 -14.44 -17.86
C ALA A 34 7.04 -15.73 -17.05
N ALA A 35 7.75 -15.69 -15.92
CA ALA A 35 8.00 -16.87 -15.11
C ALA A 35 6.64 -17.54 -14.92
N GLN A 36 6.48 -18.74 -15.49
CA GLN A 36 5.21 -19.43 -15.51
C GLN A 36 4.79 -19.55 -14.06
N SER A 37 3.81 -18.74 -13.68
CA SER A 37 3.36 -18.71 -12.31
C SER A 37 2.49 -19.93 -12.11
N ALA A 38 2.59 -20.54 -10.94
CA ALA A 38 1.76 -21.70 -10.61
C ALA A 38 0.29 -21.40 -10.92
N ALA A 39 -0.44 -22.42 -11.38
CA ALA A 39 -1.88 -22.30 -11.60
C ALA A 39 -2.56 -21.76 -10.33
N GLY A 40 -3.48 -20.81 -10.47
CA GLY A 40 -4.12 -20.14 -9.34
C GLY A 40 -3.32 -18.99 -8.68
N HIS A 41 -2.04 -18.82 -9.00
CA HIS A 41 -1.23 -17.79 -8.33
C HIS A 41 -1.69 -16.37 -8.67
N GLY A 42 -2.12 -15.64 -7.65
CA GLY A 42 -2.63 -14.27 -7.76
C GLY A 42 -4.14 -14.16 -7.86
N GLU A 43 -4.89 -15.27 -7.85
CA GLU A 43 -6.36 -15.24 -7.83
C GLU A 43 -6.91 -14.84 -6.45
N ASP A 44 -6.16 -15.15 -5.39
CA ASP A 44 -6.46 -14.75 -4.03
C ASP A 44 -5.39 -13.77 -3.50
N ILE A 45 -5.85 -12.66 -2.93
CA ILE A 45 -5.00 -11.71 -2.19
C ILE A 45 -5.53 -11.60 -0.78
N TRP A 46 -4.69 -11.92 0.19
CA TRP A 46 -4.95 -11.78 1.61
C TRP A 46 -4.36 -10.49 2.14
N VAL A 47 -5.17 -9.74 2.87
CA VAL A 47 -4.77 -8.51 3.56
C VAL A 47 -4.79 -8.79 5.05
N PHE A 48 -3.67 -8.57 5.74
CA PHE A 48 -3.56 -8.77 7.18
C PHE A 48 -3.35 -7.43 7.86
N ALA A 49 -3.99 -7.24 9.01
CA ALA A 49 -3.80 -6.07 9.85
C ALA A 49 -3.26 -6.48 11.24
N HIS A 50 -2.37 -5.65 11.77
CA HIS A 50 -1.92 -5.77 13.16
C HIS A 50 -2.95 -5.13 14.09
N ARG A 51 -3.50 -5.89 15.05
CA ARG A 51 -4.64 -5.47 15.88
C ARG A 51 -4.44 -4.17 16.67
N ARG A 52 -3.19 -3.84 17.05
CA ARG A 52 -2.88 -2.67 17.90
C ARG A 52 -2.24 -1.49 17.17
N SER A 53 -1.45 -1.77 16.13
CA SER A 53 -0.65 -0.74 15.44
C SER A 53 -1.22 -0.40 14.08
N GLU A 54 -2.27 -1.11 13.65
CA GLU A 54 -2.93 -0.92 12.37
C GLU A 54 -1.99 -1.01 11.15
N GLN A 55 -0.83 -1.66 11.31
CA GLN A 55 0.06 -2.00 10.22
C GLN A 55 -0.60 -3.03 9.32
N VAL A 56 -0.38 -2.91 8.01
CA VAL A 56 -0.98 -3.78 7.01
C VAL A 56 0.08 -4.55 6.25
N ILE A 57 -0.21 -5.81 5.92
CA ILE A 57 0.61 -6.68 5.08
C ILE A 57 -0.28 -7.31 4.00
N TYR A 58 0.21 -7.36 2.76
CA TYR A 58 -0.46 -8.03 1.65
C TYR A 58 0.24 -9.33 1.32
N SER A 59 -0.48 -10.44 1.20
CA SER A 59 0.10 -11.72 0.77
C SER A 59 -0.80 -12.42 -0.24
N PHE A 60 -0.22 -13.31 -1.06
CA PHE A 60 -1.00 -14.25 -1.87
C PHE A 60 -1.42 -15.50 -1.06
N SER A 61 -0.74 -15.78 0.05
CA SER A 61 -1.02 -16.94 0.90
C SER A 61 -1.99 -16.58 2.02
N ARG A 62 -2.83 -17.56 2.40
CA ARG A 62 -3.72 -17.45 3.57
C ARG A 62 -2.97 -17.35 4.90
N GLN A 63 -1.71 -17.77 4.94
CA GLN A 63 -0.85 -17.66 6.11
C GLN A 63 0.30 -16.69 5.80
N LEU A 64 0.66 -15.87 6.78
CA LEU A 64 1.79 -14.96 6.68
C LEU A 64 3.11 -15.73 6.74
N ASP A 65 4.01 -15.43 5.82
CA ASP A 65 5.40 -15.88 5.88
C ASP A 65 6.24 -14.94 6.73
N GLY A 66 6.91 -15.48 7.76
CA GLY A 66 7.65 -14.69 8.72
C GLY A 66 8.76 -13.83 8.11
N PHE A 67 9.40 -14.29 7.02
CA PHE A 67 10.54 -13.60 6.43
C PHE A 67 10.13 -12.62 5.32
N HIS A 68 9.37 -13.09 4.33
CA HIS A 68 8.97 -12.27 3.18
C HIS A 68 7.98 -11.18 3.58
N ASP A 69 7.02 -11.48 4.46
CA ASP A 69 6.03 -10.49 4.87
C ASP A 69 6.57 -9.45 5.83
N LEU A 70 7.59 -9.78 6.64
CA LEU A 70 8.24 -8.82 7.52
C LEU A 70 9.03 -7.74 6.76
N LYS A 71 9.45 -8.02 5.51
CA LYS A 71 10.11 -7.04 4.64
C LYS A 71 9.17 -5.94 4.18
N GLN A 72 7.85 -6.16 4.28
CA GLN A 72 6.85 -5.17 3.92
C GLN A 72 6.78 -4.00 4.89
N LEU A 73 7.30 -4.16 6.12
CA LEU A 73 7.25 -3.15 7.16
C LEU A 73 8.54 -2.31 7.15
N PRO A 74 8.47 -0.99 6.89
CA PRO A 74 9.62 -0.10 6.96
C PRO A 74 10.02 0.18 8.42
N PHE A 75 11.21 0.78 8.58
CA PHE A 75 11.65 1.27 9.88
C PHE A 75 11.14 2.70 10.10
N ASN A 76 10.09 2.83 10.92
CA ASN A 76 9.50 4.14 11.25
C ASN A 76 9.98 4.69 12.61
N GLY A 77 11.00 4.07 13.21
CA GLY A 77 11.55 4.45 14.52
C GLY A 77 11.82 3.29 15.47
N LYS A 78 12.33 3.60 16.67
CA LYS A 78 12.60 2.57 17.69
C LYS A 78 11.28 1.93 18.15
N LYS A 79 11.23 0.59 18.17
CA LYS A 79 10.05 -0.22 18.57
C LYS A 79 8.81 -0.06 17.68
N THR A 80 8.94 0.44 16.45
CA THR A 80 7.80 0.54 15.51
C THR A 80 7.70 -0.68 14.58
N LYS A 81 8.81 -1.35 14.28
CA LYS A 81 8.86 -2.61 13.53
C LYS A 81 9.03 -3.80 14.48
N PRO A 82 8.16 -4.82 14.44
CA PRO A 82 8.33 -6.02 15.26
C PRO A 82 9.54 -6.84 14.78
N ALA A 83 10.17 -7.59 15.70
CA ALA A 83 11.29 -8.47 15.35
C ALA A 83 10.84 -9.72 14.59
N LYS A 84 9.62 -10.21 14.85
CA LYS A 84 8.99 -11.34 14.19
C LYS A 84 7.48 -11.14 14.11
N LEU A 85 6.84 -11.72 13.10
CA LEU A 85 5.39 -11.72 12.99
C LEU A 85 4.82 -12.74 13.98
N ARG A 86 4.07 -12.29 14.99
CA ARG A 86 3.42 -13.17 15.96
C ARG A 86 1.95 -13.40 15.58
N LYS A 87 1.51 -14.65 15.56
CA LYS A 87 0.15 -15.05 15.12
C LYS A 87 -0.99 -14.36 15.88
N ASP A 88 -0.78 -14.01 17.14
CA ASP A 88 -1.80 -13.38 17.99
C ASP A 88 -2.12 -11.94 17.58
N TYR A 89 -1.10 -11.19 17.14
CA TYR A 89 -1.26 -9.79 16.78
C TYR A 89 -1.74 -9.55 15.35
N TRP A 90 -1.53 -10.51 14.46
CA TRP A 90 -1.90 -10.40 13.05
C TRP A 90 -3.18 -11.17 12.78
N SER A 91 -4.16 -10.50 12.19
CA SER A 91 -5.44 -11.10 11.78
C SER A 91 -5.74 -10.74 10.33
N PRO A 92 -6.42 -11.61 9.57
CA PRO A 92 -6.93 -11.24 8.26
C PRO A 92 -7.90 -10.06 8.41
N LEU A 93 -7.70 -9.05 7.56
CA LEU A 93 -8.54 -7.87 7.43
C LEU A 93 -9.55 -8.07 6.31
N ALA A 94 -9.05 -8.48 5.15
CA ALA A 94 -9.82 -8.72 3.95
C ALA A 94 -9.18 -9.82 3.10
N HIS A 95 -9.99 -10.47 2.28
CA HIS A 95 -9.56 -11.42 1.26
C HIS A 95 -10.22 -11.04 -0.05
N ILE A 96 -9.40 -10.69 -1.03
CA ILE A 96 -9.82 -10.26 -2.36
C ILE A 96 -9.68 -11.46 -3.28
N ARG A 97 -10.77 -11.87 -3.91
CA ARG A 97 -10.85 -13.02 -4.80
C ARG A 97 -11.22 -12.58 -6.21
N PHE A 98 -10.43 -13.05 -7.18
CA PHE A 98 -10.70 -12.93 -8.61
C PHE A 98 -11.31 -14.23 -9.15
N GLN A 99 -11.87 -14.19 -10.36
CA GLN A 99 -12.39 -15.41 -10.98
C GLN A 99 -11.24 -16.36 -11.35
N PRO A 100 -11.49 -17.68 -11.41
CA PRO A 100 -10.48 -18.66 -11.82
C PRO A 100 -9.85 -18.30 -13.17
N GLY A 101 -8.53 -18.42 -13.29
CA GLY A 101 -7.75 -18.05 -14.48
C GLY A 101 -7.34 -16.58 -14.54
N GLN A 102 -7.81 -15.71 -13.63
CA GLN A 102 -7.50 -14.28 -13.62
C GLN A 102 -6.30 -13.89 -12.74
N GLY A 103 -5.42 -14.83 -12.39
CA GLY A 103 -4.25 -14.56 -11.54
C GLY A 103 -3.26 -13.51 -12.08
N SER A 104 -3.27 -13.23 -13.39
CA SER A 104 -2.49 -12.13 -13.98
C SER A 104 -3.02 -10.74 -13.57
N ILE A 105 -4.34 -10.61 -13.39
CA ILE A 105 -5.01 -9.39 -12.94
C ILE A 105 -4.73 -9.18 -11.47
N GLY A 106 -4.91 -10.20 -10.64
CA GLY A 106 -4.66 -10.07 -9.21
C GLY A 106 -3.20 -9.79 -8.88
N ARG A 107 -2.22 -10.30 -9.64
CA ARG A 107 -0.82 -9.86 -9.49
C ARG A 107 -0.60 -8.37 -9.81
N SER A 108 -1.30 -7.84 -10.82
CA SER A 108 -1.29 -6.40 -11.14
C SER A 108 -1.88 -5.58 -10.00
N VAL A 109 -3.04 -5.99 -9.48
CA VAL A 109 -3.69 -5.36 -8.32
C VAL A 109 -2.78 -5.39 -7.09
N PHE A 110 -2.20 -6.55 -6.78
CA PHE A 110 -1.27 -6.73 -5.66
C PHE A 110 -0.07 -5.78 -5.77
N GLN A 111 0.51 -5.66 -6.97
CA GLN A 111 1.59 -4.72 -7.22
C GLN A 111 1.16 -3.27 -6.91
N LYS A 112 -0.03 -2.85 -7.36
CA LYS A 112 -0.54 -1.49 -7.12
C LYS A 112 -0.80 -1.20 -5.64
N LEU A 113 -1.40 -2.15 -4.92
CA LEU A 113 -1.60 -2.04 -3.47
C LEU A 113 -0.27 -1.89 -2.72
N ARG A 114 0.76 -2.64 -3.14
CA ARG A 114 2.11 -2.58 -2.57
C ARG A 114 2.81 -1.26 -2.88
N GLU A 115 2.65 -0.73 -4.10
CA GLU A 115 3.15 0.57 -4.53
C GLU A 115 2.52 1.70 -3.70
N LEU A 116 1.18 1.72 -3.59
CA LEU A 116 0.46 2.73 -2.81
C LEU A 116 0.82 2.70 -1.33
N LYS A 117 0.86 1.51 -0.72
CA LYS A 117 1.32 1.35 0.67
C LYS A 117 2.72 1.94 0.88
N HIS A 118 3.64 1.67 -0.04
CA HIS A 118 5.00 2.22 0.05
C HIS A 118 5.00 3.75 -0.04
N LEU A 119 4.18 4.32 -0.93
CA LEU A 119 4.01 5.78 -1.04
C LEU A 119 3.44 6.39 0.25
N HIS A 120 2.41 5.78 0.85
CA HIS A 120 1.85 6.25 2.13
C HIS A 120 2.86 6.24 3.28
N GLU A 121 3.85 5.37 3.23
CA GLU A 121 4.89 5.26 4.26
C GLU A 121 6.09 6.19 4.02
N VAL A 122 6.41 6.51 2.76
CA VAL A 122 7.64 7.23 2.37
C VAL A 122 7.37 8.67 1.91
N ALA A 123 6.32 8.89 1.12
CA ALA A 123 6.03 10.13 0.42
C ALA A 123 4.83 10.87 1.03
N TRP A 124 4.91 11.16 2.33
CA TRP A 124 3.87 11.87 3.08
C TRP A 124 4.12 13.39 3.14
N GLY A 125 3.04 14.17 3.19
CA GLY A 125 3.09 15.63 3.30
C GLY A 125 3.27 16.15 4.72
N ASP A 126 3.18 17.48 4.88
CA ASP A 126 3.31 18.12 6.20
C ASP A 126 2.17 17.74 7.16
N GLU A 127 1.08 17.16 6.65
CA GLU A 127 -0.01 16.54 7.42
C GLU A 127 0.45 15.51 8.45
N MET A 128 1.53 14.77 8.16
CA MET A 128 2.09 13.78 9.07
C MET A 128 2.99 14.42 10.13
N ARG A 129 3.50 15.63 9.86
CA ARG A 129 4.28 16.41 10.81
C ARG A 129 3.42 17.00 11.92
N HIS A 130 2.21 17.42 11.61
CA HIS A 130 1.32 18.12 12.55
C HIS A 130 0.21 17.25 13.10
N LYS A 131 -0.17 17.45 14.36
CA LYS A 131 -1.29 16.72 14.97
C LYS A 131 -2.61 17.08 14.29
N ARG A 132 -3.49 16.10 14.18
CA ARG A 132 -4.88 16.32 13.76
C ARG A 132 -5.69 16.89 14.94
N PRO A 133 -6.77 17.64 14.68
CA PRO A 133 -7.63 18.17 15.76
C PRO A 133 -8.14 17.10 16.74
N GLU A 134 -8.39 15.89 16.25
CA GLU A 134 -8.79 14.72 17.04
C GLU A 134 -7.71 14.26 18.04
N GLU A 135 -6.44 14.55 17.77
CA GLU A 135 -5.28 14.13 18.55
C GLU A 135 -4.81 15.21 19.56
N TYR A 136 -5.48 16.37 19.59
CA TYR A 136 -5.08 17.48 20.44
C TYR A 136 -5.29 17.17 21.92
N THR A 137 -4.19 17.22 22.68
CA THR A 137 -4.24 17.13 24.14
C THR A 137 -4.82 18.42 24.72
N SER A 138 -5.21 18.38 25.99
CA SER A 138 -5.64 19.58 26.74
C SER A 138 -4.55 20.65 26.78
N GLU A 139 -3.27 20.26 26.83
CA GLU A 139 -2.12 21.16 26.78
C GLU A 139 -1.97 21.81 25.41
N ASP A 140 -2.13 21.04 24.33
CA ASP A 140 -2.06 21.55 22.96
C ASP A 140 -3.15 22.62 22.75
N LYS A 141 -4.38 22.37 23.23
CA LYS A 141 -5.49 23.33 23.15
C LYS A 141 -5.20 24.63 23.89
N LYS A 142 -4.58 24.56 25.08
CA LYS A 142 -4.16 25.76 25.83
C LYS A 142 -3.11 26.57 25.08
N LYS A 143 -2.12 25.90 24.48
CA LYS A 143 -1.09 26.56 23.67
C LYS A 143 -1.67 27.22 22.42
N ILE A 144 -2.58 26.54 21.73
CA ILE A 144 -3.30 27.10 20.57
C ILE A 144 -4.05 28.37 20.97
N ALA A 145 -4.76 28.37 22.11
CA ALA A 145 -5.47 29.56 22.60
C ALA A 145 -4.51 30.72 22.90
N ALA A 146 -3.40 30.44 23.62
CA ALA A 146 -2.41 31.45 23.99
C ALA A 146 -1.69 32.06 22.77
N GLU A 147 -1.38 31.27 21.74
CA GLU A 147 -0.76 31.78 20.51
C GLU A 147 -1.78 32.53 19.64
N LYS A 148 -3.04 32.09 19.64
CA LYS A 148 -4.13 32.79 18.96
C LYS A 148 -4.38 34.17 19.57
N GLU A 149 -4.29 34.31 20.89
CA GLU A 149 -4.34 35.62 21.57
C GLU A 149 -3.21 36.57 21.13
N LYS A 150 -2.04 36.02 20.77
CA LYS A 150 -0.92 36.78 20.20
C LYS A 150 -1.04 37.04 18.69
N GLY A 151 -2.08 36.51 18.04
CA GLY A 151 -2.33 36.64 16.61
C GLY A 151 -1.58 35.64 15.73
N PHE A 152 -1.05 34.53 16.28
CA PHE A 152 -0.38 33.48 15.51
C PHE A 152 -1.23 32.21 15.38
N ASP A 153 -1.28 31.67 14.16
CA ASP A 153 -1.89 30.36 13.89
C ASP A 153 -0.89 29.24 14.24
N TYR A 154 -1.02 28.72 15.46
CA TYR A 154 -0.17 27.63 15.95
C TYR A 154 -0.77 26.24 15.69
N GLN A 155 -0.01 25.38 15.02
CA GLN A 155 -0.36 23.96 14.87
C GLN A 155 0.60 23.07 15.67
N PRO A 156 0.10 22.22 16.60
CA PRO A 156 0.95 21.32 17.37
C PRO A 156 1.67 20.30 16.48
N ILE A 157 2.99 20.15 16.69
CA ILE A 157 3.83 19.23 15.92
C ILE A 157 3.89 17.86 16.62
N ARG A 158 3.81 16.77 15.84
CA ARG A 158 4.04 15.40 16.32
C ARG A 158 5.52 15.17 16.63
N SER A 159 5.77 14.58 17.79
CA SER A 159 7.07 14.01 18.13
C SER A 159 7.47 12.89 17.14
N LYS A 160 8.76 12.56 17.07
CA LYS A 160 9.25 11.45 16.21
C LYS A 160 8.55 10.11 16.54
N LYS A 161 8.25 9.87 17.81
CA LYS A 161 7.57 8.66 18.27
C LYS A 161 6.12 8.62 17.83
N GLU A 162 5.36 9.70 18.06
CA GLU A 162 3.96 9.81 17.63
C GLU A 162 3.85 9.71 16.11
N ARG A 163 4.77 10.35 15.37
CA ARG A 163 4.83 10.25 13.92
C ARG A 163 5.08 8.82 13.44
N GLY A 164 6.02 8.11 14.07
CA GLY A 164 6.27 6.71 13.75
C GLY A 164 5.06 5.79 14.02
N LEU A 165 4.27 6.10 15.06
CA LEU A 165 3.00 5.39 15.34
C LEU A 165 1.92 5.74 14.31
N ALA A 166 1.78 7.01 13.94
CA ALA A 166 0.84 7.46 12.93
C ALA A 166 1.17 6.87 11.54
N LEU A 167 2.46 6.81 11.17
CA LEU A 167 2.91 6.17 9.92
C LEU A 167 2.67 4.66 9.89
N ASN A 168 2.65 4.01 11.05
CA ASN A 168 2.32 2.59 11.12
C ASN A 168 0.83 2.32 10.92
N ALA A 169 -0.04 3.28 11.25
CA ALA A 169 -1.49 3.11 11.21
C ALA A 169 -2.04 3.23 9.78
N GLN A 170 -1.77 2.20 8.98
CA GLN A 170 -2.08 2.15 7.54
C GLN A 170 -3.40 1.43 7.22
N LYS A 171 -4.13 0.90 8.22
CA LYS A 171 -5.39 0.16 7.99
C LYS A 171 -6.40 0.96 7.16
N LYS A 172 -6.64 2.22 7.51
CA LYS A 172 -7.62 3.08 6.81
C LYS A 172 -7.17 3.38 5.38
N ASN A 173 -5.90 3.73 5.21
CA ASN A 173 -5.30 3.99 3.90
C ASN A 173 -5.36 2.75 3.01
N ALA A 174 -5.03 1.57 3.54
CA ALA A 174 -5.10 0.31 2.80
C ALA A 174 -6.52 0.01 2.28
N ILE A 175 -7.56 0.30 3.06
CA ILE A 175 -8.94 0.09 2.62
C ILE A 175 -9.32 1.08 1.51
N ALA A 176 -8.91 2.35 1.63
CA ALA A 176 -9.07 3.33 0.58
C ALA A 176 -8.30 2.95 -0.70
N ASP A 177 -7.08 2.42 -0.56
CA ASP A 177 -6.26 1.93 -1.67
C ASP A 177 -6.92 0.74 -2.37
N ILE A 178 -7.52 -0.19 -1.61
CA ILE A 178 -8.28 -1.31 -2.17
C ILE A 178 -9.43 -0.79 -3.03
N ALA A 179 -10.23 0.16 -2.51
CA ALA A 179 -11.31 0.74 -3.29
C ALA A 179 -10.80 1.45 -4.56
N TYR A 180 -9.73 2.24 -4.44
CA TYR A 180 -9.14 2.96 -5.57
C TYR A 180 -8.58 2.02 -6.66
N VAL A 181 -7.84 0.97 -6.26
CA VAL A 181 -7.26 0.02 -7.21
C VAL A 181 -8.34 -0.85 -7.85
N LEU A 182 -9.35 -1.29 -7.10
CA LEU A 182 -10.46 -2.08 -7.65
C LEU A 182 -11.41 -1.27 -8.55
N ALA A 183 -11.39 0.06 -8.44
CA ALA A 183 -12.04 0.98 -9.37
C ALA A 183 -11.21 1.23 -10.66
N GLY A 184 -10.12 0.49 -10.89
CA GLY A 184 -9.25 0.67 -12.05
C GLY A 184 -8.29 1.86 -11.91
N GLY A 185 -7.99 2.28 -10.68
CA GLY A 185 -6.97 3.27 -10.36
C GLY A 185 -5.55 2.71 -10.52
N GLY A 186 -4.61 3.60 -10.83
CA GLY A 186 -3.19 3.26 -11.04
C GLY A 186 -2.84 2.92 -12.50
N ARG A 187 -1.76 3.52 -13.00
CA ARG A 187 -1.30 3.34 -14.38
C ARG A 187 -0.93 1.88 -14.64
N GLY A 188 -1.49 1.29 -15.71
CA GLY A 188 -1.23 -0.09 -16.13
C GLY A 188 -1.94 -1.14 -15.25
N ASN A 189 -3.04 -0.76 -14.60
CA ASN A 189 -3.87 -1.70 -13.85
C ASN A 189 -4.64 -2.61 -14.82
N LYS A 190 -4.37 -3.92 -14.76
CA LYS A 190 -4.98 -4.94 -15.63
C LYS A 190 -6.44 -5.26 -15.32
N LEU A 191 -7.01 -4.63 -14.30
CA LEU A 191 -8.42 -4.79 -13.95
C LEU A 191 -9.35 -4.08 -14.95
N VAL A 192 -8.81 -3.09 -15.67
CA VAL A 192 -9.49 -2.39 -16.76
C VAL A 192 -9.34 -3.22 -18.04
N THR A 193 -10.45 -3.75 -18.56
CA THR A 193 -10.46 -4.57 -19.80
C THR A 193 -10.62 -3.72 -21.04
N ALA A 194 -11.48 -2.71 -20.97
CA ALA A 194 -11.71 -1.74 -22.03
C ALA A 194 -11.94 -0.35 -21.45
N GLU A 195 -11.48 0.66 -22.18
CA GLU A 195 -11.83 2.06 -21.94
C GLU A 195 -12.85 2.46 -23.01
N THR A 196 -14.04 2.86 -22.58
CA THR A 196 -15.06 3.40 -23.48
C THR A 196 -14.71 4.85 -23.84
N GLU A 197 -15.11 5.27 -25.04
CA GLU A 197 -14.83 6.61 -25.58
C GLU A 197 -15.36 7.76 -24.71
N ALA A 198 -16.37 7.49 -23.88
CA ALA A 198 -16.93 8.42 -22.89
C ALA A 198 -16.15 8.47 -21.55
N GLY A 199 -14.98 7.82 -21.47
CA GLY A 199 -14.17 7.74 -20.26
C GLY A 199 -14.66 6.73 -19.21
N GLY A 200 -15.68 5.93 -19.54
CA GLY A 200 -16.12 4.82 -18.71
C GLY A 200 -15.15 3.63 -18.83
N LYS A 201 -14.86 2.96 -17.71
CA LYS A 201 -13.98 1.78 -17.69
C LYS A 201 -14.82 0.53 -17.52
N GLU A 202 -14.60 -0.46 -18.38
CA GLU A 202 -15.10 -1.82 -18.14
C GLU A 202 -14.13 -2.51 -17.17
N LEU A 203 -14.67 -2.98 -16.06
CA LEU A 203 -13.90 -3.52 -14.95
C LEU A 203 -14.29 -4.97 -14.70
N VAL A 204 -13.30 -5.80 -14.42
CA VAL A 204 -13.53 -7.19 -14.02
C VAL A 204 -14.24 -7.26 -12.67
N GLY A 205 -15.19 -8.20 -12.53
CA GLY A 205 -15.87 -8.48 -11.28
C GLY A 205 -14.93 -9.06 -10.23
N VAL A 206 -14.97 -8.51 -9.01
CA VAL A 206 -14.09 -8.91 -7.90
C VAL A 206 -14.90 -9.06 -6.63
N THR A 207 -14.63 -10.09 -5.83
CA THR A 207 -15.25 -10.28 -4.51
C THR A 207 -14.28 -9.94 -3.40
N VAL A 208 -14.70 -9.07 -2.48
CA VAL A 208 -13.93 -8.72 -1.28
C VAL A 208 -14.65 -9.27 -0.05
N ASN A 209 -14.04 -10.28 0.56
CA ASN A 209 -14.48 -10.88 1.80
C ASN A 209 -13.85 -10.12 2.98
N TRP A 210 -14.67 -9.52 3.84
CA TRP A 210 -14.21 -8.72 4.98
C TRP A 210 -14.22 -9.54 6.27
N ALA A 211 -13.24 -9.32 7.15
CA ALA A 211 -13.29 -9.84 8.51
C ALA A 211 -14.31 -9.08 9.38
N ASN A 212 -14.54 -7.80 9.08
CA ASN A 212 -15.53 -6.96 9.75
C ASN A 212 -16.24 -6.09 8.71
N ASP A 213 -17.57 -6.14 8.66
CA ASP A 213 -18.36 -5.37 7.70
C ASP A 213 -18.17 -3.85 7.85
N GLN A 214 -17.89 -3.36 9.06
CA GLN A 214 -17.69 -1.92 9.28
C GLN A 214 -16.43 -1.38 8.60
N ASP A 215 -15.44 -2.23 8.33
CA ASP A 215 -14.18 -1.79 7.74
C ASP A 215 -14.38 -1.29 6.31
N ARG A 216 -15.37 -1.78 5.55
CA ARG A 216 -15.63 -1.28 4.18
C ARG A 216 -16.00 0.21 4.12
N LYS A 217 -16.46 0.80 5.23
CA LYS A 217 -16.89 2.20 5.34
C LYS A 217 -15.74 3.20 5.38
N TYR A 218 -14.50 2.74 5.56
CA TYR A 218 -13.34 3.63 5.49
C TYR A 218 -13.06 4.14 4.08
N ALA A 219 -13.56 3.46 3.04
CA ALA A 219 -13.56 3.98 1.68
C ALA A 219 -14.81 4.83 1.45
N ALA A 220 -14.64 6.01 0.82
CA ALA A 220 -15.73 6.94 0.57
C ALA A 220 -16.77 6.38 -0.42
N SER A 221 -16.33 5.61 -1.41
CA SER A 221 -17.20 4.94 -2.38
C SER A 221 -16.54 3.68 -2.94
N TRP A 222 -17.36 2.76 -3.44
CA TRP A 222 -16.93 1.51 -4.07
C TRP A 222 -17.44 1.46 -5.52
N SER A 223 -16.64 0.86 -6.41
CA SER A 223 -17.03 0.66 -7.79
C SER A 223 -18.03 -0.50 -7.94
N LYS A 224 -18.87 -0.43 -8.97
CA LYS A 224 -20.01 -1.36 -9.17
C LYS A 224 -19.58 -2.82 -9.43
N ASN A 225 -18.34 -3.04 -9.86
CA ASN A 225 -17.77 -4.37 -10.12
C ASN A 225 -17.36 -5.12 -8.84
N VAL A 226 -17.35 -4.46 -7.69
CA VAL A 226 -16.92 -5.06 -6.43
C VAL A 226 -18.12 -5.60 -5.67
N THR A 227 -18.13 -6.90 -5.39
CA THR A 227 -19.08 -7.54 -4.47
C THR A 227 -18.43 -7.71 -3.10
N HIS A 228 -19.22 -7.51 -2.05
CA HIS A 228 -18.75 -7.59 -0.66
C HIS A 228 -19.41 -8.75 0.05
N SER A 229 -18.60 -9.54 0.76
CA SER A 229 -19.06 -10.65 1.60
C SER A 229 -18.29 -10.68 2.92
N LEU A 230 -18.65 -11.57 3.84
CA LEU A 230 -17.94 -11.79 5.09
C LEU A 230 -17.02 -13.02 5.01
N LEU A 231 -15.84 -12.94 5.62
CA LEU A 231 -14.86 -14.04 5.68
C LEU A 231 -15.33 -15.18 6.59
N ASP A 232 -15.75 -14.80 7.79
CA ASP A 232 -16.29 -15.66 8.82
C ASP A 232 -17.52 -14.99 9.40
N VAL A 233 -18.45 -15.78 9.94
CA VAL A 233 -19.61 -15.19 10.61
C VAL A 233 -19.13 -14.45 11.86
N PRO A 234 -19.34 -13.13 11.95
CA PRO A 234 -18.94 -12.39 13.13
C PRO A 234 -19.77 -12.85 14.34
N ALA A 235 -19.16 -12.92 15.52
CA ALA A 235 -19.89 -13.26 16.75
C ALA A 235 -21.01 -12.25 17.11
N TYR A 236 -21.04 -11.08 16.47
CA TYR A 236 -22.03 -10.04 16.69
C TYR A 236 -23.24 -10.10 15.73
N THR A 237 -23.21 -10.91 14.68
CA THR A 237 -24.35 -11.05 13.77
C THR A 237 -25.32 -12.11 14.32
N SER A 238 -26.54 -11.70 14.62
CA SER A 238 -27.65 -12.59 14.98
C SER A 238 -27.96 -13.58 13.85
N GLY A 239 -28.53 -14.74 14.21
CA GLY A 239 -28.47 -16.02 13.49
C GLY A 239 -29.01 -16.14 12.05
N GLU A 240 -29.44 -15.06 11.38
CA GLU A 240 -29.84 -15.11 9.97
C GLU A 240 -28.62 -15.00 9.03
N LEU A 241 -27.69 -14.08 9.31
CA LEU A 241 -26.42 -13.95 8.56
C LEU A 241 -25.48 -15.16 8.76
N GLN A 242 -25.67 -15.90 9.87
CA GLN A 242 -24.95 -17.16 10.12
C GLN A 242 -25.27 -18.22 9.06
N LYS A 243 -26.55 -18.33 8.67
CA LYS A 243 -27.00 -19.36 7.72
C LYS A 243 -26.53 -19.10 6.30
N GLU A 244 -26.49 -17.85 5.85
CA GLU A 244 -26.01 -17.49 4.49
C GLU A 244 -24.51 -17.75 4.31
N VAL A 245 -23.71 -17.48 5.34
CA VAL A 245 -22.25 -17.71 5.30
C VAL A 245 -21.92 -19.20 5.39
N GLU A 246 -22.66 -19.97 6.18
CA GLU A 246 -22.49 -21.43 6.23
C GLU A 246 -22.89 -22.08 4.90
N ALA A 247 -24.01 -21.67 4.30
CA ALA A 247 -24.43 -22.15 2.99
C ALA A 247 -23.42 -21.82 1.87
N THR A 248 -22.82 -20.63 1.88
CA THR A 248 -21.78 -20.27 0.90
C THR A 248 -20.46 -21.00 1.14
N LYS A 249 -20.11 -21.32 2.39
CA LYS A 249 -18.95 -22.17 2.72
C LYS A 249 -19.16 -23.61 2.23
N GLU A 250 -20.35 -24.18 2.41
CA GLU A 250 -20.69 -25.53 1.92
C GLU A 250 -20.67 -25.60 0.38
N ALA A 251 -21.29 -24.64 -0.31
CA ALA A 251 -21.26 -24.57 -1.78
C ALA A 251 -19.83 -24.43 -2.35
N SER A 252 -18.95 -23.68 -1.68
CA SER A 252 -17.54 -23.55 -2.10
C SER A 252 -16.71 -24.81 -1.87
N LYS A 253 -17.18 -25.72 -1.00
CA LYS A 253 -16.50 -26.98 -0.66
C LYS A 253 -16.93 -28.13 -1.57
N GLU A 254 -18.11 -28.06 -2.17
CA GLU A 254 -18.58 -29.01 -3.20
C GLU A 254 -18.09 -28.68 -4.61
N ALA A 255 -17.66 -27.43 -4.85
CA ALA A 255 -17.12 -26.98 -6.14
C ALA A 255 -15.59 -27.15 -6.29
N ALA A 256 -14.92 -27.74 -5.29
CA ALA A 256 -13.48 -28.00 -5.25
C ALA A 256 -13.21 -29.50 -5.22
#